data_AF-A0A651FU61-F1
#
_entry.id   AF-A0A651FU61-F1
#
_cell.length_a   1.000
_cell.length_b   1.000
_cell.length_c   1.000
_cell.angle_alpha   90.00
_cell.angle_beta   90.00
_cell.angle_gamma   90.00
#
_symmetry.space_group_name_H-M   'P 1'
#
loop_
_entity.id
_entity.type
_entity.pdbx_description
1 polymer ?
#
loop_
_entity_poly.entity_id
_entity_poly.type
_entity_poly.pdbx_seq_one_letter_code
_entity_poly.pdbx_strand_id
1 'polypeptide(L)'
;MQALNAIKTYEQIASAADLIVNRKPIRDARIGDLRSLIESVQNHQGAAVAEISDTGTPTLANPTALILEHCRIDGCCLAKMIVGIQLKLYNCNLYGIDFQSCHFCSEVRIENSRVKDDAYFCQSDFHSMTTFRRSTFFQRATFAEVRFSGHPAFCQTDFQGDVLFHACAFPRGANFYGATFPEKESEASFDASRIAGNLNFSTAAINGPLSLQLHESKCSILLEGACFGHDARIRLSETTFREGSVIKLPKAWIAAESLSHADCPGAVRDLLPPESVLRITLEYFMAVTAAWRENVWPWLRRRLGIRSHGYLIHGEDSGRRADLLGASAQYNLLRDNFRRQPSTDELEDLCHFRYMELRRKTGDFRGQAKRWDASGKQRRMTLAEMIQWLLVDGVFYWLIWRNCVGYLVRPMRPLFTAIILVVVCALIYSIGASDSTILYNGQMDPGKSAMEYWNASSFTALYFSVTTFTTLGYGDFAPTGWLRLVAGVQAVLGVTLIALFTVSWGRKMIR
;
A
#
# COMPACT_ATOMS: atom_id res chain seq x y z
N MET A 1 28.07 -7.46 -41.23
CA MET A 1 28.12 -6.04 -40.82
C MET A 1 28.49 -5.20 -42.03
N GLN A 2 27.52 -4.88 -42.88
CA GLN A 2 27.69 -3.87 -43.94
C GLN A 2 27.74 -2.49 -43.28
N ALA A 3 28.62 -1.62 -43.78
CA ALA A 3 28.87 -0.30 -43.19
C ALA A 3 27.57 0.53 -43.13
N LEU A 4 27.23 1.01 -41.92
CA LEU A 4 26.23 2.07 -41.75
C LEU A 4 26.73 3.30 -42.53
N ASN A 5 26.06 3.65 -43.63
CA ASN A 5 26.33 4.92 -44.30
C ASN A 5 26.03 6.05 -43.32
N ALA A 6 27.08 6.78 -42.94
CA ALA A 6 26.95 7.90 -42.03
C ALA A 6 26.33 9.09 -42.78
N ILE A 7 25.16 9.55 -42.34
CA ILE A 7 24.52 10.78 -42.78
C ILE A 7 25.10 11.89 -41.90
N LYS A 8 26.06 12.63 -42.45
CA LYS A 8 26.74 13.74 -41.76
C LYS A 8 26.93 14.97 -42.62
N THR A 9 27.16 14.79 -43.91
CA THR A 9 27.38 15.93 -44.81
C THR A 9 26.06 16.57 -45.20
N TYR A 10 26.11 17.85 -45.55
CA TYR A 10 24.95 18.61 -46.01
C TYR A 10 24.23 17.91 -47.19
N GLU A 11 24.97 17.40 -48.17
CA GLU A 11 24.41 16.69 -49.32
C GLU A 11 23.68 15.40 -48.92
N GLN A 12 24.24 14.63 -47.99
CA GLN A 12 23.59 13.43 -47.47
C GLN A 12 22.30 13.75 -46.71
N ILE A 13 22.30 14.85 -45.95
CA ILE A 13 21.14 15.33 -45.21
C ILE A 13 20.04 15.80 -46.17
N ALA A 14 20.39 16.55 -47.22
CA ALA A 14 19.43 16.99 -48.24
C ALA A 14 18.81 15.80 -48.98
N SER A 15 19.63 14.83 -49.42
CA SER A 15 19.14 13.61 -50.05
C SER A 15 18.26 12.76 -49.12
N ALA A 16 18.59 12.73 -47.83
CA ALA A 16 17.76 12.09 -46.81
C ALA A 16 16.41 12.80 -46.65
N ALA A 17 16.38 14.14 -46.63
CA ALA A 17 15.16 14.93 -46.53
C ALA A 17 14.22 14.69 -47.73
N ASP A 18 14.77 14.62 -48.94
CA ASP A 18 14.04 14.25 -50.16
C ASP A 18 13.33 12.88 -50.02
N LEU A 19 14.03 11.87 -49.50
CA LEU A 19 13.46 10.54 -49.27
C LEU A 19 12.30 10.59 -48.27
N ILE A 20 12.46 11.35 -47.20
CA ILE A 20 11.47 11.48 -46.12
C ILE A 20 10.20 12.17 -46.60
N VAL A 21 10.32 13.26 -47.36
CA VAL A 21 9.16 13.96 -47.96
C VAL A 21 8.41 13.04 -48.92
N ASN A 22 9.15 12.18 -49.64
CA ASN A 22 8.59 11.10 -50.46
C ASN A 22 8.12 9.87 -49.67
N ARG A 23 7.94 10.01 -48.34
CA ARG A 23 7.43 9.01 -47.41
C ARG A 23 8.24 7.71 -47.35
N LYS A 24 9.53 7.78 -47.67
CA LYS A 24 10.45 6.63 -47.53
C LYS A 24 11.16 6.71 -46.18
N PRO A 25 11.15 5.64 -45.38
CA PRO A 25 11.90 5.59 -44.12
C PRO A 25 13.40 5.49 -44.40
N ILE A 26 14.20 6.06 -43.51
CA ILE A 26 15.66 5.84 -43.51
C ILE A 26 15.94 4.63 -42.63
N ARG A 27 16.69 3.67 -43.18
CA ARG A 27 17.02 2.40 -42.53
C ARG A 27 18.51 2.22 -42.37
N ASP A 28 18.92 1.56 -41.29
CA ASP A 28 20.28 1.05 -41.09
C ASP A 28 21.38 2.12 -41.29
N ALA A 29 21.08 3.36 -40.88
CA ALA A 29 21.95 4.52 -41.07
C ALA A 29 22.52 5.05 -39.74
N ARG A 30 23.69 5.70 -39.83
CA ARG A 30 24.25 6.46 -38.70
C ARG A 30 23.98 7.94 -38.92
N ILE A 31 23.16 8.55 -38.08
CA ILE A 31 22.82 9.97 -38.17
C ILE A 31 23.69 10.72 -37.16
N GLY A 32 24.55 11.61 -37.66
CA GLY A 32 25.45 12.37 -36.80
C GLY A 32 24.85 13.65 -36.24
N ASP A 33 23.80 14.18 -36.87
CA ASP A 33 23.14 15.41 -36.47
C ASP A 33 21.64 15.32 -36.80
N LEU A 34 20.84 15.01 -35.78
CA LEU A 34 19.39 14.91 -35.93
C LEU A 34 18.74 16.28 -36.14
N ARG A 35 19.33 17.34 -35.57
CA ARG A 35 18.77 18.70 -35.64
C ARG A 35 18.79 19.20 -37.08
N SER A 36 19.96 19.14 -37.72
CA SER A 36 20.10 19.55 -39.13
C SER A 36 19.20 18.73 -40.06
N LEU A 37 19.00 17.44 -39.77
CA LEU A 37 18.07 16.61 -40.54
C LEU A 37 16.61 17.07 -40.39
N ILE A 38 16.16 17.35 -39.16
CA ILE A 38 14.80 17.85 -38.93
C ILE A 38 14.61 19.21 -39.59
N GLU A 39 15.57 20.13 -39.45
CA GLU A 39 15.54 21.45 -40.09
C GLU A 39 15.47 21.31 -41.62
N SER A 40 16.27 20.41 -42.21
CA SER A 40 16.25 20.15 -43.65
C SER A 40 14.91 19.59 -44.13
N VAL A 41 14.25 18.72 -43.35
CA VAL A 41 12.93 18.17 -43.70
C VAL A 41 11.85 19.25 -43.56
N GLN A 42 11.88 20.05 -42.49
CA GLN A 42 10.90 21.11 -42.27
C GLN A 42 10.97 22.20 -43.35
N ASN A 43 12.17 22.52 -43.82
CA ASN A 43 12.41 23.52 -44.86
C ASN A 43 12.26 22.97 -46.29
N HIS A 44 12.01 21.67 -46.45
CA HIS A 44 11.94 21.05 -47.76
C HIS A 44 10.65 21.43 -48.50
N GLN A 45 10.73 21.69 -49.81
CA GLN A 45 9.54 21.87 -50.62
C GLN A 45 8.67 20.61 -50.61
N GLY A 46 7.38 20.78 -50.31
CA GLY A 46 6.43 19.66 -50.19
C GLY A 46 6.35 19.04 -48.79
N ALA A 47 7.14 19.50 -47.82
CA ALA A 47 6.95 19.11 -46.43
C ALA A 47 5.72 19.79 -45.82
N ALA A 48 4.88 19.01 -45.15
CA ALA A 48 3.78 19.52 -44.35
C ALA A 48 4.25 19.66 -42.90
N VAL A 49 4.29 20.90 -42.39
CA VAL A 49 4.82 21.22 -41.05
C VAL A 49 3.68 21.77 -40.20
N ALA A 50 3.47 21.21 -39.01
CA ALA A 50 2.50 21.73 -38.06
C ALA A 50 3.08 22.87 -37.23
N GLU A 51 2.24 23.86 -36.96
CA GLU A 51 2.51 24.95 -36.02
C GLU A 51 1.60 24.81 -34.79
N ILE A 52 1.85 25.61 -33.77
CA ILE A 52 1.00 25.68 -32.58
C ILE A 52 0.13 26.92 -32.74
N SER A 53 -1.19 26.74 -32.72
CA SER A 53 -2.13 27.86 -32.71
C SER A 53 -2.08 28.63 -31.39
N ASP A 54 -2.64 29.84 -31.36
CA ASP A 54 -2.79 30.64 -30.13
C ASP A 54 -3.53 29.90 -29.00
N THR A 55 -4.30 28.86 -29.34
CA THR A 55 -5.02 28.01 -28.38
C THR A 55 -4.20 26.81 -27.89
N GLY A 56 -2.94 26.67 -28.32
CA GLY A 56 -2.06 25.56 -27.96
C GLY A 56 -2.34 24.25 -28.70
N THR A 57 -3.16 24.29 -29.77
CA THR A 57 -3.50 23.13 -30.58
C THR A 57 -2.66 23.06 -31.86
N PRO A 58 -2.25 21.86 -32.32
CA PRO A 58 -1.55 21.71 -33.59
C PRO A 58 -2.41 22.18 -34.76
N THR A 59 -1.87 23.00 -35.65
CA THR A 59 -2.59 23.54 -36.82
C THR A 59 -2.86 22.49 -37.90
N LEU A 60 -2.11 21.38 -37.91
CA LEU A 60 -2.18 20.36 -38.94
C LEU A 60 -2.31 18.95 -38.35
N ALA A 61 -3.26 18.17 -38.89
CA ALA A 61 -3.54 16.82 -38.40
C ALA A 61 -2.50 15.75 -38.83
N ASN A 62 -1.95 15.86 -40.05
CA ASN A 62 -1.00 14.88 -40.60
C ASN A 62 0.21 15.57 -41.27
N PRO A 63 1.15 16.10 -40.47
CA PRO A 63 2.41 16.60 -40.98
C PRO A 63 3.32 15.49 -41.51
N THR A 64 4.35 15.87 -42.27
CA THR A 64 5.39 14.98 -42.78
C THR A 64 5.97 14.15 -41.63
N ALA A 65 6.23 12.87 -41.89
CA ALA A 65 6.78 11.95 -40.89
C ALA A 65 8.25 11.64 -41.19
N LEU A 66 9.14 12.07 -40.30
CA LEU A 66 10.53 11.62 -40.26
C LEU A 66 10.55 10.22 -39.63
N ILE A 67 10.73 9.20 -40.45
CA ILE A 67 10.76 7.80 -40.02
C ILE A 67 12.19 7.26 -40.11
N LEU A 68 12.75 6.89 -38.96
CA LEU A 68 14.08 6.30 -38.82
C LEU A 68 13.96 4.90 -38.21
N GLU A 69 14.50 3.89 -38.88
CA GLU A 69 14.41 2.49 -38.47
C GLU A 69 15.81 1.86 -38.37
N HIS A 70 16.11 1.16 -37.28
CA HIS A 70 17.41 0.49 -37.08
C HIS A 70 18.62 1.44 -37.15
N CYS A 71 18.42 2.72 -36.86
CA CYS A 71 19.46 3.74 -36.96
C CYS A 71 20.25 3.91 -35.66
N ARG A 72 21.52 4.32 -35.80
CA ARG A 72 22.30 4.91 -34.70
C ARG A 72 22.24 6.43 -34.83
N ILE A 73 21.78 7.13 -33.80
CA ILE A 73 21.70 8.59 -33.79
C ILE A 73 22.64 9.12 -32.71
N ASP A 74 23.70 9.79 -33.14
CA ASP A 74 24.63 10.45 -32.24
C ASP A 74 24.18 11.91 -32.05
N GLY A 75 24.20 12.41 -30.81
CA GLY A 75 23.94 13.84 -30.53
C GLY A 75 22.52 14.29 -30.84
N CYS A 76 21.53 13.67 -30.19
CA CYS A 76 20.11 14.06 -30.27
C CYS A 76 19.81 15.40 -29.55
N CYS A 77 20.49 16.49 -29.92
CA CYS A 77 20.29 17.81 -29.30
C CYS A 77 19.28 18.64 -30.12
N LEU A 78 18.06 18.75 -29.60
CA LEU A 78 16.98 19.57 -30.17
C LEU A 78 16.61 20.74 -29.25
N ALA A 79 17.38 21.03 -28.20
CA ALA A 79 17.04 22.03 -27.20
C ALA A 79 16.51 23.34 -27.81
N LYS A 80 15.38 23.82 -27.28
CA LYS A 80 14.66 25.03 -27.68
C LYS A 80 14.10 25.02 -29.10
N MET A 81 14.01 23.86 -29.75
CA MET A 81 13.49 23.75 -31.11
C MET A 81 11.97 23.56 -31.13
N ILE A 82 11.33 24.12 -32.15
CA ILE A 82 9.95 23.79 -32.52
C ILE A 82 10.01 22.70 -33.60
N VAL A 83 9.42 21.55 -33.30
CA VAL A 83 9.39 20.38 -34.18
C VAL A 83 7.96 20.20 -34.69
N GLY A 84 7.73 20.66 -35.92
CA GLY A 84 6.42 20.63 -36.58
C GLY A 84 6.10 19.33 -37.32
N ILE A 85 7.11 18.51 -37.61
CA ILE A 85 6.96 17.21 -38.26
C ILE A 85 6.73 16.07 -37.25
N GLN A 86 6.21 14.93 -37.69
CA GLN A 86 6.14 13.74 -36.84
C GLN A 86 7.55 13.12 -36.73
N LEU A 87 8.00 12.82 -35.52
CA LEU A 87 9.30 12.19 -35.26
C LEU A 87 9.07 10.73 -34.87
N LYS A 88 9.46 9.78 -35.73
CA LYS A 88 9.23 8.35 -35.51
C LYS A 88 10.54 7.57 -35.58
N LEU A 89 11.03 7.14 -34.43
CA LEU A 89 12.26 6.40 -34.23
C LEU A 89 11.92 4.96 -33.80
N TYR A 90 12.29 3.98 -34.61
CA TYR A 90 12.01 2.57 -34.36
C TYR A 90 13.30 1.75 -34.31
N ASN A 91 13.49 0.96 -33.26
CA ASN A 91 14.67 0.09 -33.12
C ASN A 91 16.00 0.86 -33.20
N CYS A 92 16.03 2.11 -32.74
CA CYS A 92 17.20 2.97 -32.84
C CYS A 92 18.06 2.93 -31.58
N ASN A 93 19.36 3.21 -31.72
CA ASN A 93 20.24 3.53 -30.60
C ASN A 93 20.45 5.05 -30.55
N LEU A 94 20.02 5.68 -29.46
CA LEU A 94 19.99 7.12 -29.28
C LEU A 94 21.03 7.54 -28.24
N TYR A 95 21.86 8.53 -28.59
CA TYR A 95 22.92 9.07 -27.74
C TYR A 95 22.74 10.58 -27.56
N GLY A 96 22.99 11.07 -26.35
CA GLY A 96 22.89 12.48 -25.98
C GLY A 96 21.53 13.12 -26.30
N ILE A 97 20.44 12.60 -25.74
CA ILE A 97 19.10 13.20 -25.90
C ILE A 97 19.02 14.46 -25.05
N ASP A 98 18.93 15.61 -25.72
CA ASP A 98 18.68 16.91 -25.13
C ASP A 98 17.54 17.62 -25.86
N PHE A 99 16.32 17.42 -25.35
CA PHE A 99 15.07 18.00 -25.84
C PHE A 99 14.51 19.02 -24.83
N GLN A 100 15.38 19.71 -24.09
CA GLN A 100 14.95 20.73 -23.14
C GLN A 100 14.25 21.89 -23.85
N SER A 101 13.17 22.39 -23.24
CA SER A 101 12.41 23.55 -23.74
C SER A 101 11.93 23.41 -25.20
N CYS A 102 11.70 22.18 -25.68
CA CYS A 102 11.23 21.93 -27.04
C CYS A 102 9.71 22.01 -27.13
N HIS A 103 9.21 22.33 -28.32
CA HIS A 103 7.79 22.26 -28.65
C HIS A 103 7.58 21.24 -29.76
N PHE A 104 7.06 20.07 -29.40
CA PHE A 104 6.68 19.04 -30.36
C PHE A 104 5.21 19.24 -30.73
N CYS A 105 4.97 19.87 -31.89
CA CYS A 105 3.63 20.13 -32.41
C CYS A 105 2.89 18.83 -32.77
N SER A 106 3.67 17.77 -33.05
CA SER A 106 3.23 16.56 -33.74
C SER A 106 3.60 15.29 -32.97
N GLU A 107 3.19 14.14 -33.51
CA GLU A 107 3.43 12.84 -32.89
C GLU A 107 4.93 12.53 -32.73
N VAL A 108 5.32 12.09 -31.54
CA VAL A 108 6.67 11.63 -31.23
C VAL A 108 6.62 10.15 -30.83
N ARG A 109 7.24 9.28 -31.63
CA ARG A 109 7.36 7.85 -31.35
C ARG A 109 8.81 7.45 -31.21
N ILE A 110 9.17 6.88 -30.07
CA ILE A 110 10.47 6.26 -29.82
C ILE A 110 10.21 4.85 -29.32
N GLU A 111 10.10 3.89 -30.24
CA GLU A 111 9.66 2.54 -29.92
C GLU A 111 10.75 1.49 -30.16
N ASN A 112 10.78 0.47 -29.30
CA ASN A 112 11.81 -0.59 -29.31
C ASN A 112 13.25 -0.05 -29.36
N SER A 113 13.47 1.15 -28.85
CA SER A 113 14.72 1.90 -29.02
C SER A 113 15.51 1.94 -27.70
N ARG A 114 16.81 2.22 -27.80
CA ARG A 114 17.75 2.20 -26.67
C ARG A 114 18.34 3.59 -26.48
N VAL A 115 18.02 4.23 -25.36
CA VAL A 115 18.56 5.53 -24.97
C VAL A 115 19.75 5.31 -24.05
N LYS A 116 20.95 5.58 -24.56
CA LYS A 116 22.22 5.11 -23.98
C LYS A 116 22.80 6.03 -22.91
N ASP A 117 22.63 7.33 -23.09
CA ASP A 117 23.09 8.37 -22.16
C ASP A 117 21.90 8.94 -21.39
N ASP A 118 22.16 9.93 -20.54
CA ASP A 118 21.09 10.71 -19.90
C ASP A 118 20.16 11.34 -20.96
N ALA A 119 18.88 11.39 -20.65
CA ALA A 119 17.84 11.92 -21.51
C ALA A 119 17.13 13.09 -20.83
N TYR A 120 17.25 14.28 -21.42
CA TYR A 120 16.70 15.50 -20.87
C TYR A 120 15.52 15.99 -21.71
N PHE A 121 14.34 16.09 -21.09
CA PHE A 121 13.12 16.61 -21.72
C PHE A 121 12.56 17.84 -21.00
N CYS A 122 13.28 18.39 -20.02
CA CYS A 122 12.75 19.38 -19.10
C CYS A 122 12.06 20.57 -19.79
N GLN A 123 10.93 21.03 -19.24
CA GLN A 123 10.20 22.22 -19.73
C GLN A 123 9.74 22.14 -21.19
N SER A 124 9.61 20.93 -21.76
CA SER A 124 9.10 20.74 -23.12
C SER A 124 7.59 20.52 -23.15
N ASP A 125 6.98 20.87 -24.29
CA ASP A 125 5.56 20.63 -24.56
C ASP A 125 5.41 19.57 -25.67
N PHE A 126 4.67 18.51 -25.36
CA PHE A 126 4.24 17.50 -26.32
C PHE A 126 2.74 17.69 -26.61
N HIS A 127 2.42 18.30 -27.75
CA HIS A 127 1.04 18.67 -28.08
C HIS A 127 0.21 17.49 -28.59
N SER A 128 0.86 16.41 -29.03
CA SER A 128 0.21 15.22 -29.60
C SER A 128 0.60 13.93 -28.87
N MET A 129 0.28 12.78 -29.47
CA MET A 129 0.64 11.46 -28.95
C MET A 129 2.16 11.32 -28.80
N THR A 130 2.59 10.85 -27.63
CA THR A 130 4.01 10.56 -27.34
C THR A 130 4.13 9.12 -26.84
N THR A 131 5.01 8.33 -27.44
CA THR A 131 5.19 6.90 -27.07
C THR A 131 6.66 6.55 -26.96
N PHE A 132 6.99 5.85 -25.88
CA PHE A 132 8.31 5.29 -25.59
C PHE A 132 8.24 3.75 -25.47
N ARG A 133 7.24 3.13 -26.11
CA ARG A 133 6.90 1.72 -25.93
C ARG A 133 8.09 0.79 -26.18
N ARG A 134 8.29 -0.17 -25.27
CA ARG A 134 9.33 -1.21 -25.37
C ARG A 134 10.76 -0.66 -25.50
N SER A 135 10.97 0.61 -25.15
CA SER A 135 12.27 1.24 -25.17
C SER A 135 12.98 1.12 -23.83
N THR A 136 14.30 1.22 -23.83
CA THR A 136 15.14 1.13 -22.62
C THR A 136 15.89 2.43 -22.41
N PHE A 137 15.76 3.01 -21.21
CA PHE A 137 16.57 4.13 -20.73
C PHE A 137 17.63 3.58 -19.79
N PHE A 138 18.89 3.58 -20.24
CA PHE A 138 20.00 2.98 -19.49
C PHE A 138 20.51 3.88 -18.36
N GLN A 139 20.30 5.20 -18.48
CA GLN A 139 20.73 6.22 -17.53
C GLN A 139 19.54 7.09 -17.12
N ARG A 140 19.80 8.26 -16.51
CA ARG A 140 18.75 9.15 -15.99
C ARG A 140 17.85 9.67 -17.12
N ALA A 141 16.54 9.65 -16.91
CA ALA A 141 15.54 10.25 -17.79
C ALA A 141 14.72 11.31 -17.04
N THR A 142 14.91 12.58 -17.39
CA THR A 142 14.27 13.71 -16.70
C THR A 142 13.20 14.34 -17.58
N PHE A 143 11.95 14.28 -17.10
CA PHE A 143 10.76 14.87 -17.70
C PHE A 143 10.21 16.04 -16.87
N ALA A 144 11.05 16.69 -16.06
CA ALA A 144 10.63 17.75 -15.16
C ALA A 144 9.91 18.89 -15.90
N GLU A 145 8.77 19.34 -15.37
CA GLU A 145 7.95 20.44 -15.93
C GLU A 145 7.47 20.18 -17.38
N VAL A 146 7.42 18.92 -17.82
CA VAL A 146 6.90 18.57 -19.14
C VAL A 146 5.37 18.55 -19.16
N ARG A 147 4.79 19.10 -20.22
CA ARG A 147 3.35 19.00 -20.49
C ARG A 147 3.09 17.99 -21.60
N PHE A 148 2.35 16.94 -21.28
CA PHE A 148 1.86 15.98 -22.26
C PHE A 148 0.38 16.22 -22.55
N SER A 149 0.07 17.01 -23.58
CA SER A 149 -1.32 17.30 -23.96
C SER A 149 -2.06 16.06 -24.51
N GLY A 150 -1.31 15.11 -25.07
CA GLY A 150 -1.79 13.79 -25.49
C GLY A 150 -1.95 12.77 -24.35
N HIS A 151 -1.95 11.48 -24.69
CA HIS A 151 -1.97 10.37 -23.71
C HIS A 151 -0.64 9.61 -23.79
N PRO A 152 0.41 10.05 -23.08
CA PRO A 152 1.74 9.47 -23.23
C PRO A 152 1.78 7.99 -22.81
N ALA A 153 2.49 7.20 -23.61
CA ALA A 153 2.58 5.76 -23.44
C ALA A 153 4.04 5.30 -23.23
N PHE A 154 4.32 4.77 -22.05
CA PHE A 154 5.56 4.14 -21.61
C PHE A 154 5.36 2.63 -21.41
N CYS A 155 4.51 2.00 -22.23
CA CYS A 155 4.20 0.58 -22.04
C CYS A 155 5.44 -0.28 -22.31
N GLN A 156 5.75 -1.20 -21.41
CA GLN A 156 6.91 -2.09 -21.48
C GLN A 156 8.25 -1.33 -21.61
N THR A 157 8.28 -0.07 -21.19
CA THR A 157 9.51 0.73 -21.13
C THR A 157 10.33 0.29 -19.92
N ASP A 158 11.63 0.12 -20.11
CA ASP A 158 12.57 -0.26 -19.05
C ASP A 158 13.40 0.97 -18.63
N PHE A 159 13.16 1.46 -17.41
CA PHE A 159 13.93 2.55 -16.79
C PHE A 159 14.96 1.94 -15.84
N GLN A 160 16.23 1.95 -16.22
CA GLN A 160 17.32 1.38 -15.43
C GLN A 160 17.97 2.40 -14.49
N GLY A 161 17.91 3.70 -14.82
CA GLY A 161 18.36 4.81 -13.98
C GLY A 161 17.21 5.74 -13.55
N ASP A 162 17.53 6.76 -12.74
CA ASP A 162 16.55 7.72 -12.20
C ASP A 162 15.54 8.20 -13.25
N VAL A 163 14.25 8.17 -12.91
CA VAL A 163 13.19 8.70 -13.77
C VAL A 163 12.36 9.75 -13.04
N LEU A 164 12.45 10.99 -13.52
CA LEU A 164 11.91 12.15 -12.82
C LEU A 164 10.79 12.80 -13.63
N PHE A 165 9.55 12.55 -13.24
CA PHE A 165 8.34 13.22 -13.71
C PHE A 165 7.90 14.31 -12.72
N HIS A 166 8.84 15.16 -12.26
CA HIS A 166 8.52 16.24 -11.32
C HIS A 166 7.74 17.36 -12.01
N ALA A 167 6.68 17.86 -11.38
CA ALA A 167 5.87 18.98 -11.88
C ALA A 167 5.33 18.80 -13.31
N CYS A 168 5.15 17.57 -13.79
CA CYS A 168 4.58 17.29 -15.10
C CYS A 168 3.06 17.55 -15.13
N ALA A 169 2.53 17.78 -16.32
CA ALA A 169 1.09 17.82 -16.57
C ALA A 169 0.64 16.64 -17.45
N PHE A 170 -0.25 15.81 -16.90
CA PHE A 170 -0.91 14.68 -17.58
C PHE A 170 -2.44 14.88 -17.60
N PRO A 171 -2.96 15.83 -18.40
CA PRO A 171 -4.39 16.13 -18.48
C PRO A 171 -5.24 14.92 -18.88
N ARG A 172 -4.71 14.02 -19.72
CA ARG A 172 -5.40 12.79 -20.16
C ARG A 172 -4.89 11.52 -19.46
N GLY A 173 -4.01 11.65 -18.46
CA GLY A 173 -3.35 10.51 -17.82
C GLY A 173 -2.16 9.97 -18.63
N ALA A 174 -1.56 8.88 -18.16
CA ALA A 174 -0.37 8.26 -18.76
C ALA A 174 -0.40 6.74 -18.58
N ASN A 175 0.20 6.01 -19.53
CA ASN A 175 0.19 4.56 -19.53
C ASN A 175 1.60 3.99 -19.33
N PHE A 176 1.84 3.35 -18.18
CA PHE A 176 3.06 2.64 -17.78
C PHE A 176 2.85 1.12 -17.71
N TYR A 177 1.90 0.58 -18.49
CA TYR A 177 1.60 -0.85 -18.49
C TYR A 177 2.86 -1.69 -18.77
N GLY A 178 3.22 -2.57 -17.83
CA GLY A 178 4.39 -3.45 -17.96
C GLY A 178 5.74 -2.71 -17.93
N ALA A 179 5.77 -1.43 -17.54
CA ALA A 179 7.02 -0.68 -17.42
C ALA A 179 7.85 -1.20 -16.25
N THR A 180 9.18 -1.13 -16.36
CA THR A 180 10.11 -1.44 -15.26
C THR A 180 10.68 -0.14 -14.72
N PHE A 181 10.63 0.05 -13.41
CA PHE A 181 11.19 1.18 -12.69
C PHE A 181 12.49 0.79 -11.97
N PRO A 182 13.37 1.77 -11.70
CA PRO A 182 14.74 1.52 -11.27
C PRO A 182 14.85 0.81 -9.92
N GLU A 183 16.02 0.26 -9.62
CA GLU A 183 16.33 -0.42 -8.35
C GLU A 183 16.82 0.53 -7.24
N LYS A 184 17.18 -0.02 -6.08
CA LYS A 184 17.45 0.59 -4.76
C LYS A 184 18.16 1.95 -4.71
N GLU A 185 19.04 2.28 -5.66
CA GLU A 185 19.79 3.55 -5.69
C GLU A 185 19.15 4.64 -6.56
N SER A 186 18.13 4.29 -7.33
CA SER A 186 17.45 5.19 -8.26
C SER A 186 15.98 5.38 -7.91
N GLU A 187 15.49 6.59 -8.13
CA GLU A 187 14.12 6.99 -7.78
C GLU A 187 13.27 7.18 -9.03
N ALA A 188 12.00 6.76 -8.92
CA ALA A 188 10.93 7.15 -9.81
C ALA A 188 10.04 8.18 -9.09
N SER A 189 10.08 9.45 -9.49
CA SER A 189 9.28 10.51 -8.82
C SER A 189 8.28 11.15 -9.78
N PHE A 190 7.04 11.30 -9.32
CA PHE A 190 5.98 12.06 -9.99
C PHE A 190 5.56 13.28 -9.15
N ASP A 191 6.44 13.74 -8.26
CA ASP A 191 6.08 14.75 -7.27
C ASP A 191 5.69 16.07 -7.90
N ALA A 192 4.75 16.79 -7.28
CA ALA A 192 4.15 18.03 -7.78
C ALA A 192 3.46 17.92 -9.15
N SER A 193 3.34 16.72 -9.74
CA SER A 193 2.64 16.54 -11.00
C SER A 193 1.13 16.73 -10.86
N ARG A 194 0.53 17.26 -11.94
CA ARG A 194 -0.91 17.45 -12.08
C ARG A 194 -1.47 16.39 -13.02
N ILE A 195 -2.29 15.49 -12.49
CA ILE A 195 -2.90 14.40 -13.27
C ILE A 195 -4.42 14.49 -13.19
N ALA A 196 -5.07 14.61 -14.35
CA ALA A 196 -6.53 14.63 -14.45
C ALA A 196 -7.11 13.36 -15.10
N GLY A 197 -6.26 12.51 -15.70
CA GLY A 197 -6.66 11.22 -16.24
C GLY A 197 -6.17 10.02 -15.41
N ASN A 198 -6.09 8.85 -16.04
CA ASN A 198 -5.67 7.62 -15.39
C ASN A 198 -4.15 7.43 -15.50
N LEU A 199 -3.50 7.03 -14.40
CA LEU A 199 -2.15 6.46 -14.42
C LEU A 199 -2.26 4.94 -14.39
N ASN A 200 -1.76 4.30 -15.44
CA ASN A 200 -1.80 2.84 -15.55
C ASN A 200 -0.42 2.23 -15.32
N PHE A 201 -0.18 1.67 -14.15
CA PHE A 201 1.01 0.87 -13.79
C PHE A 201 0.71 -0.63 -13.76
N SER A 202 -0.38 -1.10 -14.39
CA SER A 202 -0.71 -2.51 -14.40
C SER A 202 0.44 -3.34 -14.98
N THR A 203 0.79 -4.45 -14.34
CA THR A 203 1.93 -5.34 -14.66
C THR A 203 3.31 -4.69 -14.62
N ALA A 204 3.44 -3.45 -14.12
CA ALA A 204 4.73 -2.78 -13.99
C ALA A 204 5.60 -3.45 -12.90
N ALA A 205 6.92 -3.47 -13.09
CA ALA A 205 7.88 -3.89 -12.08
C ALA A 205 8.46 -2.65 -11.39
N ILE A 206 8.14 -2.48 -10.10
CA ILE A 206 8.60 -1.34 -9.29
C ILE A 206 9.66 -1.88 -8.33
N ASN A 207 10.95 -1.66 -8.63
CA ASN A 207 12.04 -2.27 -7.85
C ASN A 207 12.62 -1.33 -6.79
N GLY A 208 12.48 -0.03 -6.98
CA GLY A 208 12.95 1.03 -6.09
C GLY A 208 11.83 1.96 -5.62
N PRO A 209 12.17 3.10 -4.99
CA PRO A 209 11.19 4.07 -4.51
C PRO A 209 10.39 4.69 -5.66
N LEU A 210 9.05 4.65 -5.53
CA LEU A 210 8.10 5.35 -6.38
C LEU A 210 7.41 6.44 -5.57
N SER A 211 7.77 7.70 -5.80
CA SER A 211 7.12 8.85 -5.18
C SER A 211 6.00 9.38 -6.05
N LEU A 212 4.81 9.52 -5.46
CA LEU A 212 3.59 9.98 -6.11
C LEU A 212 2.97 11.10 -5.26
N GLN A 213 3.74 12.14 -4.91
CA GLN A 213 3.21 13.30 -4.18
C GLN A 213 2.49 14.25 -5.15
N LEU A 214 1.25 13.94 -5.50
CA LEU A 214 0.53 14.64 -6.57
C LEU A 214 -0.17 15.90 -6.07
N HIS A 215 -0.19 16.95 -6.90
CA HIS A 215 -0.89 18.20 -6.62
C HIS A 215 -2.32 18.16 -7.17
N GLU A 216 -3.34 18.29 -6.29
CA GLU A 216 -4.77 18.40 -6.61
C GLU A 216 -5.24 17.55 -7.81
N SER A 217 -5.22 16.23 -7.66
CA SER A 217 -5.47 15.32 -8.78
C SER A 217 -6.85 14.64 -8.67
N LYS A 218 -7.58 14.58 -9.78
CA LYS A 218 -8.71 13.66 -9.99
C LYS A 218 -8.17 12.54 -10.87
N CYS A 219 -7.54 11.54 -10.27
CA CYS A 219 -6.86 10.51 -11.02
C CYS A 219 -7.27 9.11 -10.55
N SER A 220 -7.28 8.17 -11.48
CA SER A 220 -7.30 6.75 -11.13
C SER A 220 -5.90 6.18 -11.30
N ILE A 221 -5.39 5.52 -10.26
CA ILE A 221 -4.10 4.83 -10.31
C ILE A 221 -4.38 3.33 -10.37
N LEU A 222 -3.97 2.69 -11.46
CA LEU A 222 -4.14 1.26 -11.70
C LEU A 222 -2.80 0.57 -11.45
N LEU A 223 -2.74 -0.37 -10.53
CA LEU A 223 -1.53 -1.13 -10.19
C LEU A 223 -1.77 -2.64 -10.38
N GLU A 224 -2.75 -3.03 -11.19
CA GLU A 224 -3.19 -4.41 -11.32
C GLU A 224 -2.08 -5.31 -11.89
N GLY A 225 -1.66 -6.32 -11.14
CA GLY A 225 -0.58 -7.22 -11.51
C GLY A 225 0.82 -6.61 -11.42
N ALA A 226 0.98 -5.39 -10.87
CA ALA A 226 2.29 -4.79 -10.66
C ALA A 226 3.13 -5.64 -9.68
N CYS A 227 4.40 -5.85 -10.01
CA CYS A 227 5.38 -6.53 -9.19
C CYS A 227 6.20 -5.49 -8.41
N PHE A 228 6.56 -5.82 -7.17
CA PHE A 228 7.31 -4.92 -6.31
C PHE A 228 8.56 -5.63 -5.77
N GLY A 229 9.71 -5.02 -6.00
CA GLY A 229 10.99 -5.49 -5.45
C GLY A 229 11.08 -5.31 -3.94
N HIS A 230 12.08 -5.93 -3.32
CA HIS A 230 12.29 -5.91 -1.86
C HIS A 230 12.37 -4.49 -1.26
N ASP A 231 12.93 -3.55 -2.02
CA ASP A 231 13.13 -2.16 -1.59
C ASP A 231 12.09 -1.18 -2.15
N ALA A 232 11.07 -1.70 -2.85
CA ALA A 232 10.04 -0.91 -3.46
C ALA A 232 9.15 -0.22 -2.41
N ARG A 233 8.93 1.08 -2.58
CA ARG A 233 8.09 1.88 -1.67
C ARG A 233 7.24 2.83 -2.49
N ILE A 234 5.94 2.87 -2.25
CA ILE A 234 5.06 3.90 -2.82
C ILE A 234 4.87 5.01 -1.78
N ARG A 235 5.29 6.24 -2.10
CA ARG A 235 5.03 7.41 -1.25
C ARG A 235 3.83 8.19 -1.79
N LEU A 236 2.76 8.27 -1.00
CA LEU A 236 1.55 9.05 -1.29
C LEU A 236 1.33 10.19 -0.29
N SER A 237 2.35 10.53 0.51
CA SER A 237 2.29 11.62 1.47
C SER A 237 1.89 12.93 0.76
N GLU A 238 1.00 13.70 1.37
CA GLU A 238 0.58 15.02 0.86
C GLU A 238 -0.21 15.00 -0.46
N THR A 239 -0.58 13.81 -0.95
CA THR A 239 -1.40 13.68 -2.16
C THR A 239 -2.86 13.99 -1.85
N THR A 240 -3.40 15.00 -2.52
CA THR A 240 -4.81 15.39 -2.41
C THR A 240 -5.62 14.75 -3.53
N PHE A 241 -6.41 13.72 -3.17
CA PHE A 241 -7.34 13.07 -4.09
C PHE A 241 -8.69 13.80 -4.09
N ARG A 242 -9.17 14.20 -5.27
CA ARG A 242 -10.53 14.73 -5.44
C ARG A 242 -11.57 13.60 -5.40
N GLU A 243 -12.82 13.94 -5.10
CA GLU A 243 -13.95 12.99 -5.08
C GLU A 243 -14.04 12.21 -6.42
N GLY A 244 -14.14 10.88 -6.31
CA GLY A 244 -14.13 9.95 -7.46
C GLY A 244 -12.76 9.42 -7.89
N SER A 245 -11.66 9.80 -7.22
CA SER A 245 -10.35 9.17 -7.45
C SER A 245 -10.33 7.72 -6.95
N VAL A 246 -9.71 6.81 -7.70
CA VAL A 246 -9.69 5.36 -7.40
C VAL A 246 -8.28 4.80 -7.51
N ILE A 247 -7.80 4.09 -6.48
CA ILE A 247 -6.58 3.29 -6.54
C ILE A 247 -7.00 1.82 -6.66
N LYS A 248 -6.64 1.16 -7.77
CA LYS A 248 -6.88 -0.28 -7.97
C LYS A 248 -5.59 -1.06 -7.75
N LEU A 249 -5.51 -1.79 -6.65
CA LEU A 249 -4.38 -2.67 -6.33
C LEU A 249 -4.62 -4.08 -6.88
N PRO A 250 -3.56 -4.88 -7.16
CA PRO A 250 -3.72 -6.28 -7.54
C PRO A 250 -4.42 -7.07 -6.43
N LYS A 251 -5.26 -8.04 -6.81
CA LYS A 251 -5.77 -9.06 -5.88
C LYS A 251 -4.63 -9.82 -5.14
N ALA A 252 -3.46 -9.96 -5.78
CA ALA A 252 -2.32 -10.71 -5.25
C ALA A 252 -1.53 -10.01 -4.14
N TRP A 253 -1.64 -8.67 -4.00
CA TRP A 253 -0.98 -7.93 -2.91
C TRP A 253 -1.57 -8.25 -1.52
N ILE A 254 -2.79 -8.80 -1.51
CA ILE A 254 -3.49 -9.31 -0.33
C ILE A 254 -3.01 -10.73 0.04
N ALA A 255 -2.39 -11.45 -0.89
CA ALA A 255 -1.96 -12.85 -0.72
C ALA A 255 -0.44 -13.02 -0.48
N ALA A 256 0.36 -11.95 -0.56
CA ALA A 256 1.82 -12.04 -0.40
C ALA A 256 2.32 -12.15 1.07
N GLU A 257 1.48 -12.65 1.98
CA GLU A 257 1.91 -13.36 3.21
C GLU A 257 1.74 -14.89 3.07
N SER A 258 1.46 -15.41 1.86
CA SER A 258 1.36 -16.84 1.58
C SER A 258 1.83 -17.15 0.16
N LEU A 259 3.13 -17.21 -0.04
CA LEU A 259 3.72 -18.07 -1.08
C LEU A 259 4.50 -19.18 -0.38
N SER A 260 3.82 -20.30 -0.20
CA SER A 260 4.42 -21.58 0.17
C SER A 260 5.42 -22.00 -0.90
N HIS A 261 6.60 -22.38 -0.46
CA HIS A 261 7.56 -23.18 -1.22
C HIS A 261 6.93 -24.52 -1.62
N ALA A 262 6.77 -24.75 -2.93
CA ALA A 262 6.72 -26.03 -3.67
C ALA A 262 6.12 -25.69 -5.04
N ASP A 263 6.87 -25.61 -6.14
CA ASP A 263 7.58 -26.72 -6.77
C ASP A 263 8.81 -26.23 -7.56
N CYS A 264 10.00 -26.69 -7.19
CA CYS A 264 10.98 -27.25 -8.14
C CYS A 264 12.13 -27.97 -7.40
N PRO A 265 12.63 -29.10 -7.93
CA PRO A 265 13.48 -30.05 -7.22
C PRO A 265 14.96 -29.62 -7.20
N GLY A 266 15.68 -30.12 -6.20
CA GLY A 266 17.03 -29.67 -5.86
C GLY A 266 18.12 -30.03 -6.86
N ALA A 267 19.01 -29.06 -7.12
CA ALA A 267 20.46 -29.21 -7.11
C ALA A 267 21.12 -27.81 -7.14
N VAL A 268 22.13 -27.61 -6.27
CA VAL A 268 23.11 -26.50 -6.22
C VAL A 268 22.53 -25.13 -5.80
N ARG A 269 22.45 -24.69 -4.54
CA ARG A 269 23.20 -24.86 -3.28
C ARG A 269 24.61 -24.25 -3.16
N ASP A 270 25.23 -23.78 -4.23
CA ASP A 270 26.54 -23.10 -4.14
C ASP A 270 26.58 -21.91 -5.10
N LEU A 271 26.37 -20.67 -4.60
CA LEU A 271 26.76 -19.37 -5.18
C LEU A 271 26.08 -18.19 -4.43
N LEU A 272 26.26 -18.11 -3.12
CA LEU A 272 25.81 -16.94 -2.32
C LEU A 272 27.02 -16.09 -1.90
N PRO A 273 27.15 -14.83 -2.37
CA PRO A 273 27.97 -13.81 -1.73
C PRO A 273 27.28 -13.27 -0.45
N PRO A 274 28.05 -12.73 0.51
CA PRO A 274 27.62 -12.56 1.89
C PRO A 274 27.00 -11.19 2.16
N GLU A 275 25.72 -10.97 1.83
CA GLU A 275 24.87 -9.94 2.49
C GLU A 275 23.38 -10.34 2.60
N SER A 276 23.04 -11.62 2.42
CA SER A 276 21.71 -12.18 2.70
C SER A 276 21.65 -12.89 4.05
N VAL A 277 22.13 -12.21 5.11
CA VAL A 277 21.84 -12.62 6.50
C VAL A 277 20.49 -12.04 6.90
N LEU A 278 19.40 -12.56 6.33
CA LEU A 278 18.11 -12.60 7.03
C LEU A 278 17.86 -14.04 7.47
N ARG A 279 18.77 -14.53 8.31
CA ARG A 279 18.63 -15.81 8.99
C ARG A 279 17.54 -15.65 10.05
N ILE A 280 16.38 -16.24 9.76
CA ILE A 280 15.76 -17.28 10.59
C ILE A 280 16.36 -17.29 12.01
N THR A 281 15.72 -16.58 12.93
CA THR A 281 15.82 -16.86 14.37
C THR A 281 14.53 -16.38 15.02
N LEU A 282 13.53 -17.28 15.09
CA LEU A 282 12.64 -17.53 16.25
C LEU A 282 11.43 -18.44 15.94
N GLU A 283 11.54 -19.40 15.02
CA GLU A 283 10.49 -20.43 14.85
C GLU A 283 10.82 -21.78 15.51
N TYR A 284 11.91 -21.88 16.28
CA TYR A 284 12.30 -23.17 16.90
C TYR A 284 12.46 -23.18 18.42
N PHE A 285 11.85 -22.22 19.13
CA PHE A 285 11.67 -22.31 20.59
C PHE A 285 10.19 -22.21 20.99
N MET A 286 9.52 -23.35 20.83
CA MET A 286 8.47 -23.91 21.70
C MET A 286 7.45 -22.94 22.34
N ALA A 287 6.24 -22.96 21.76
CA ALA A 287 4.96 -23.10 22.47
C ALA A 287 4.62 -22.13 23.62
N VAL A 288 4.80 -20.82 23.43
CA VAL A 288 4.17 -19.81 24.31
C VAL A 288 3.31 -18.86 23.48
N THR A 289 2.04 -18.81 23.87
CA THR A 289 0.85 -18.29 23.17
C THR A 289 0.97 -16.91 22.52
N ALA A 290 0.11 -16.66 21.51
CA ALA A 290 -0.07 -15.41 20.76
C ALA A 290 -0.15 -14.12 21.62
N ALA A 291 -0.44 -14.25 22.92
CA ALA A 291 -0.38 -13.17 23.91
C ALA A 291 1.02 -12.55 24.07
N TRP A 292 2.10 -13.32 23.88
CA TRP A 292 3.48 -12.81 23.99
C TRP A 292 3.86 -11.91 22.80
N ARG A 293 3.40 -12.26 21.59
CA ARG A 293 3.65 -11.51 20.34
C ARG A 293 2.98 -10.13 20.36
N GLU A 294 1.76 -10.03 20.91
CA GLU A 294 0.99 -8.77 20.96
C GLU A 294 1.32 -7.89 22.18
N ASN A 295 1.71 -8.44 23.34
CA ASN A 295 1.87 -7.66 24.58
C ASN A 295 3.32 -7.51 25.08
N VAL A 296 4.17 -8.54 24.97
CA VAL A 296 5.52 -8.54 25.58
C VAL A 296 6.59 -8.11 24.57
N TRP A 297 6.47 -8.58 23.33
CA TRP A 297 7.44 -8.32 22.26
C TRP A 297 7.61 -6.82 21.91
N PRO A 298 6.58 -5.97 21.88
CA PRO A 298 6.74 -4.52 21.65
C PRO A 298 7.40 -3.77 22.82
N TRP A 299 7.30 -4.30 24.03
CA TRP A 299 7.97 -3.78 25.23
C TRP A 299 9.45 -4.19 25.25
N LEU A 300 9.75 -5.47 24.95
CA LEU A 300 11.13 -5.99 24.85
C LEU A 300 11.90 -5.31 23.70
N ARG A 301 11.27 -5.10 22.54
CA ARG A 301 11.85 -4.38 21.39
C ARG A 301 12.27 -2.94 21.72
N ARG A 302 11.46 -2.23 22.51
CA ARG A 302 11.78 -0.86 22.98
C ARG A 302 12.95 -0.83 23.95
N ARG A 303 13.13 -1.88 24.76
CA ARG A 303 14.21 -1.96 25.75
C ARG A 303 15.54 -2.44 25.17
N LEU A 304 15.49 -3.21 24.08
CA LEU A 304 16.65 -3.73 23.35
C LEU A 304 17.07 -2.88 22.14
N GLY A 305 16.39 -1.76 21.88
CA GLY A 305 16.80 -0.80 20.83
C GLY A 305 16.61 -1.30 19.38
N ILE A 306 15.83 -2.36 19.16
CA ILE A 306 15.62 -2.96 17.83
C ILE A 306 14.56 -2.15 17.08
N ARG A 307 14.98 -1.32 16.11
CA ARG A 307 14.09 -0.53 15.23
C ARG A 307 13.79 -1.28 13.93
N SER A 308 12.71 -2.05 13.89
CA SER A 308 12.12 -2.54 12.63
C SER A 308 11.00 -1.57 12.20
N HIS A 309 11.21 -0.79 11.14
CA HIS A 309 10.17 0.05 10.55
C HIS A 309 9.32 -0.80 9.59
N GLY A 310 8.42 -1.61 10.14
CA GLY A 310 7.41 -2.36 9.39
C GLY A 310 6.03 -1.83 9.76
N TYR A 311 5.63 -0.71 9.15
CA TYR A 311 4.35 -0.07 9.42
C TYR A 311 3.52 -0.02 8.14
N LEU A 312 2.27 -0.47 8.22
CA LEU A 312 1.36 -0.57 7.06
C LEU A 312 0.87 0.82 6.63
N ILE A 313 0.79 1.77 7.58
CA ILE A 313 0.27 3.13 7.37
C ILE A 313 1.11 4.16 8.14
N HIS A 314 1.57 5.21 7.44
CA HIS A 314 2.36 6.29 8.03
C HIS A 314 1.57 7.04 9.12
N GLY A 315 2.20 7.27 10.27
CA GLY A 315 1.61 8.00 11.39
C GLY A 315 0.90 7.14 12.43
N GLU A 316 0.81 5.81 12.24
CA GLU A 316 0.10 4.91 13.17
C GLU A 316 0.73 4.79 14.57
N ASP A 317 2.05 5.03 14.65
CA ASP A 317 2.84 5.05 15.88
C ASP A 317 3.25 6.46 16.31
N SER A 318 2.72 7.50 15.63
CA SER A 318 3.00 8.88 16.01
C SER A 318 2.34 9.23 17.34
N GLY A 319 3.04 10.04 18.14
CA GLY A 319 2.47 10.68 19.33
C GLY A 319 1.53 11.83 19.00
N ARG A 320 1.47 12.28 17.73
CA ARG A 320 0.66 13.42 17.30
C ARG A 320 -0.75 12.97 16.90
N ARG A 321 -1.77 13.67 17.41
CA ARG A 321 -3.18 13.38 17.11
C ARG A 321 -3.50 13.47 15.61
N ALA A 322 -2.95 14.46 14.91
CA ALA A 322 -3.20 14.67 13.49
C ALA A 322 -2.76 13.44 12.66
N ASP A 323 -1.56 12.92 12.95
CA ASP A 323 -1.00 11.75 12.28
C ASP A 323 -1.83 10.49 12.57
N LEU A 324 -2.24 10.29 13.83
CA LEU A 324 -3.11 9.17 14.22
C LEU A 324 -4.50 9.25 13.57
N LEU A 325 -5.06 10.45 13.42
CA LEU A 325 -6.32 10.67 12.73
C LEU A 325 -6.17 10.38 11.23
N GLY A 326 -5.09 10.86 10.60
CA GLY A 326 -4.75 10.56 9.22
C GLY A 326 -4.63 9.05 8.98
N ALA A 327 -3.85 8.36 9.83
CA ALA A 327 -3.72 6.91 9.78
C ALA A 327 -5.08 6.19 9.97
N SER A 328 -5.90 6.66 10.92
CA SER A 328 -7.23 6.07 11.15
C SER A 328 -8.17 6.25 9.94
N ALA A 329 -8.13 7.41 9.29
CA ALA A 329 -8.94 7.68 8.10
C ALA A 329 -8.55 6.74 6.95
N GLN A 330 -7.25 6.48 6.78
CA GLN A 330 -6.75 5.53 5.79
C GLN A 330 -7.20 4.09 6.10
N TYR A 331 -7.09 3.62 7.34
CA TYR A 331 -7.65 2.31 7.72
C TYR A 331 -9.17 2.22 7.51
N ASN A 332 -9.92 3.30 7.70
CA ASN A 332 -11.36 3.34 7.45
C ASN A 332 -11.69 3.21 5.94
N LEU A 333 -10.93 3.90 5.09
CA LEU A 333 -11.05 3.78 3.63
C LEU A 333 -10.69 2.37 3.14
N LEU A 334 -9.60 1.79 3.66
CA LEU A 334 -9.21 0.42 3.34
C LEU A 334 -10.28 -0.58 3.75
N ARG A 335 -10.86 -0.44 4.94
CA ARG A 335 -11.99 -1.27 5.39
C ARG A 335 -13.15 -1.20 4.40
N ASP A 336 -13.58 -0.01 4.00
CA ASP A 336 -14.72 0.16 3.11
C ASP A 336 -14.43 -0.37 1.69
N ASN A 337 -13.16 -0.38 1.28
CA ASN A 337 -12.73 -1.02 0.04
C ASN A 337 -12.76 -2.55 0.13
N PHE A 338 -12.22 -3.15 1.21
CA PHE A 338 -12.26 -4.61 1.40
C PHE A 338 -13.69 -5.14 1.56
N ARG A 339 -14.60 -4.36 2.17
CA ARG A 339 -16.02 -4.73 2.24
C ARG A 339 -16.67 -4.94 0.86
N ARG A 340 -16.19 -4.25 -0.18
CA ARG A 340 -16.75 -4.32 -1.53
C ARG A 340 -16.13 -5.44 -2.37
N GLN A 341 -15.17 -6.18 -1.83
CA GLN A 341 -14.46 -7.24 -2.52
C GLN A 341 -14.85 -8.61 -1.95
N PRO A 342 -15.06 -9.63 -2.79
CA PRO A 342 -15.30 -10.98 -2.30
C PRO A 342 -14.01 -11.54 -1.65
N SER A 343 -14.15 -12.37 -0.61
CA SER A 343 -13.07 -13.11 0.07
C SER A 343 -12.00 -12.29 0.82
N THR A 344 -12.33 -11.06 1.25
CA THR A 344 -11.40 -10.17 1.98
C THR A 344 -11.82 -9.85 3.42
N ASP A 345 -12.64 -10.71 4.03
CA ASP A 345 -13.23 -10.46 5.36
C ASP A 345 -12.18 -10.29 6.46
N GLU A 346 -11.10 -11.07 6.45
CA GLU A 346 -10.03 -10.97 7.44
C GLU A 346 -9.28 -9.63 7.38
N LEU A 347 -9.17 -9.04 6.19
CA LEU A 347 -8.55 -7.73 5.99
C LEU A 347 -9.49 -6.57 6.31
N GLU A 348 -10.78 -6.69 5.98
CA GLU A 348 -11.80 -5.75 6.47
C GLU A 348 -11.76 -5.71 8.01
N ASP A 349 -11.73 -6.88 8.63
CA ASP A 349 -11.67 -7.09 10.06
C ASP A 349 -10.41 -6.44 10.67
N LEU A 350 -9.23 -6.69 10.09
CA LEU A 350 -7.98 -6.07 10.54
C LEU A 350 -8.01 -4.54 10.43
N CYS A 351 -8.48 -4.01 9.30
CA CYS A 351 -8.58 -2.57 9.07
C CYS A 351 -9.58 -1.92 10.04
N HIS A 352 -10.72 -2.58 10.28
CA HIS A 352 -11.70 -2.12 11.26
C HIS A 352 -11.11 -2.10 12.67
N PHE A 353 -10.39 -3.15 13.06
CA PHE A 353 -9.73 -3.22 14.36
C PHE A 353 -8.71 -2.09 14.54
N ARG A 354 -7.84 -1.87 13.56
CA ARG A 354 -6.82 -0.79 13.60
C ARG A 354 -7.43 0.60 13.59
N TYR A 355 -8.46 0.82 12.78
CA TYR A 355 -9.26 2.04 12.80
C TYR A 355 -9.78 2.36 14.21
N MET A 356 -10.41 1.38 14.87
CA MET A 356 -10.95 1.55 16.23
C MET A 356 -9.84 1.78 17.27
N GLU A 357 -8.69 1.12 17.14
CA GLU A 357 -7.55 1.30 18.03
C GLU A 357 -6.97 2.72 17.95
N LEU A 358 -6.78 3.25 16.74
CA LEU A 358 -6.27 4.60 16.52
C LEU A 358 -7.26 5.67 16.97
N ARG A 359 -8.56 5.50 16.68
CA ARG A 359 -9.65 6.36 17.19
C ARG A 359 -9.69 6.41 18.72
N ARG A 360 -9.41 5.30 19.39
CA ARG A 360 -9.29 5.25 20.85
C ARG A 360 -8.05 6.03 21.33
N LYS A 361 -6.89 5.86 20.68
CA LYS A 361 -5.66 6.60 21.02
C LYS A 361 -5.82 8.12 20.86
N THR A 362 -6.61 8.58 19.89
CA THR A 362 -6.86 10.02 19.67
C THR A 362 -7.87 10.63 20.64
N GLY A 363 -8.59 9.81 21.41
CA GLY A 363 -9.64 10.27 22.32
C GLY A 363 -10.89 10.78 21.61
N ASP A 364 -11.09 10.43 20.32
CA ASP A 364 -12.24 10.88 19.51
C ASP A 364 -13.33 9.80 19.40
N PHE A 365 -13.43 8.94 20.41
CA PHE A 365 -14.49 7.94 20.50
C PHE A 365 -15.77 8.63 20.98
N ARG A 366 -16.74 8.85 20.07
CA ARG A 366 -18.07 9.48 20.34
C ARG A 366 -18.02 10.86 21.03
N GLY A 367 -17.16 11.78 20.57
CA GLY A 367 -17.28 13.20 20.95
C GLY A 367 -16.51 13.63 22.21
N GLN A 368 -15.53 12.85 22.66
CA GLN A 368 -14.55 13.25 23.68
C GLN A 368 -13.45 14.21 23.16
N ALA A 369 -13.68 14.87 22.02
CA ALA A 369 -12.79 15.87 21.42
C ALA A 369 -12.46 17.07 22.34
N LYS A 370 -13.13 17.22 23.50
CA LYS A 370 -12.89 18.25 24.52
C LYS A 370 -11.50 18.19 25.20
N ARG A 371 -10.72 17.14 24.97
CA ARG A 371 -9.40 16.91 25.62
C ARG A 371 -8.25 17.72 25.02
N TRP A 372 -8.44 18.23 23.82
CA TRP A 372 -7.42 18.94 23.07
C TRP A 372 -7.95 20.31 22.71
N ASP A 373 -7.15 21.35 22.97
CA ASP A 373 -7.47 22.70 22.50
C ASP A 373 -7.36 22.80 20.97
N ALA A 374 -7.83 23.91 20.40
CA ALA A 374 -7.78 24.17 18.96
C ALA A 374 -6.35 24.16 18.37
N SER A 375 -5.32 24.24 19.24
CA SER A 375 -3.91 24.17 18.86
C SER A 375 -3.31 22.76 18.92
N GLY A 376 -4.09 21.75 19.33
CA GLY A 376 -3.63 20.38 19.44
C GLY A 376 -2.73 20.13 20.66
N LYS A 377 -2.94 20.84 21.78
CA LYS A 377 -2.30 20.56 23.08
C LYS A 377 -3.29 19.95 24.06
N GLN A 378 -2.83 19.00 24.88
CA GLN A 378 -3.67 18.38 25.91
C GLN A 378 -4.00 19.38 27.03
N ARG A 379 -5.29 19.57 27.28
CA ARG A 379 -5.76 20.37 28.43
C ARG A 379 -5.54 19.59 29.73
N ARG A 380 -5.15 20.28 30.81
CA ARG A 380 -5.09 19.69 32.17
C ARG A 380 -6.47 19.19 32.59
N MET A 381 -6.54 17.92 33.01
CA MET A 381 -7.79 17.26 33.40
C MET A 381 -8.21 17.66 34.81
N THR A 382 -9.51 17.80 35.04
CA THR A 382 -10.09 17.85 36.39
C THR A 382 -10.13 16.45 37.02
N LEU A 383 -10.25 16.36 38.35
CA LEU A 383 -10.30 15.07 39.06
C LEU A 383 -11.46 14.18 38.57
N ALA A 384 -12.63 14.78 38.32
CA ALA A 384 -13.81 14.06 37.82
C ALA A 384 -13.60 13.51 36.39
N GLU A 385 -13.01 14.30 35.49
CA GLU A 385 -12.66 13.85 34.14
C GLU A 385 -11.58 12.77 34.15
N MET A 386 -10.65 12.82 35.11
CA MET A 386 -9.61 11.81 35.28
C MET A 386 -10.20 10.47 35.75
N ILE A 387 -11.12 10.49 36.71
CA ILE A 387 -11.83 9.29 37.19
C ILE A 387 -12.71 8.72 36.08
N GLN A 388 -13.48 9.57 35.39
CA GLN A 388 -14.31 9.14 34.27
C GLN A 388 -13.46 8.53 33.16
N TRP A 389 -12.31 9.12 32.84
CA TRP A 389 -11.37 8.58 31.87
C TRP A 389 -10.80 7.23 32.29
N LEU A 390 -10.34 7.11 33.53
CA LEU A 390 -9.82 5.84 34.09
C LEU A 390 -10.87 4.73 34.00
N LEU A 391 -12.11 5.00 34.38
CA LEU A 391 -13.19 4.01 34.37
C LEU A 391 -13.66 3.67 32.95
N VAL A 392 -13.84 4.68 32.10
CA VAL A 392 -14.44 4.50 30.77
C VAL A 392 -13.40 4.13 29.72
N ASP A 393 -12.37 4.94 29.51
CA ASP A 393 -11.34 4.66 28.49
C ASP A 393 -10.31 3.63 28.96
N GLY A 394 -9.93 3.69 30.23
CA GLY A 394 -8.92 2.82 30.82
C GLY A 394 -9.46 1.42 31.10
N VAL A 395 -10.54 1.30 31.87
CA VAL A 395 -11.11 -0.01 32.22
C VAL A 395 -12.06 -0.48 31.15
N PHE A 396 -13.12 0.25 30.83
CA PHE A 396 -14.16 -0.27 29.95
C PHE A 396 -13.69 -0.45 28.49
N TYR A 397 -13.05 0.55 27.87
CA TYR A 397 -12.66 0.44 26.46
C TYR A 397 -11.40 -0.40 26.23
N TRP A 398 -10.37 -0.25 27.07
CA TRP A 398 -9.15 -1.03 26.88
C TRP A 398 -9.29 -2.47 27.40
N LEU A 399 -9.88 -2.71 28.57
CA LEU A 399 -10.03 -4.07 29.08
C LEU A 399 -11.15 -4.81 28.33
N ILE A 400 -12.37 -4.26 28.32
CA ILE A 400 -13.54 -4.98 27.81
C ILE A 400 -13.57 -4.94 26.28
N TRP A 401 -13.58 -3.75 25.66
CA TRP A 401 -13.77 -3.65 24.20
C TRP A 401 -12.59 -4.17 23.37
N ARG A 402 -11.35 -3.84 23.76
CA ARG A 402 -10.15 -4.28 23.04
C ARG A 402 -9.78 -5.72 23.36
N ASN A 403 -9.61 -6.07 24.63
CA ASN A 403 -9.07 -7.38 25.01
C ASN A 403 -10.15 -8.46 25.05
N CYS A 404 -11.31 -8.21 25.69
CA CYS A 404 -12.35 -9.23 25.80
C CYS A 404 -13.17 -9.41 24.50
N VAL A 405 -13.61 -8.31 23.89
CA VAL A 405 -14.57 -8.35 22.77
C VAL A 405 -13.90 -8.24 21.40
N GLY A 406 -12.71 -7.64 21.32
CA GLY A 406 -12.00 -7.43 20.05
C GLY A 406 -12.81 -6.59 19.05
N TYR A 407 -13.58 -5.61 19.54
CA TYR A 407 -14.48 -4.77 18.75
C TYR A 407 -15.52 -5.55 17.92
N LEU A 408 -15.93 -6.75 18.35
CA LEU A 408 -16.86 -7.66 17.66
C LEU A 408 -16.36 -8.18 16.32
N VAL A 409 -15.08 -7.97 16.02
CA VAL A 409 -14.40 -8.43 14.82
C VAL A 409 -13.77 -9.80 15.04
N ARG A 410 -13.26 -10.05 16.26
CA ARG A 410 -12.52 -11.29 16.60
C ARG A 410 -13.37 -12.18 17.51
N PRO A 411 -14.18 -13.10 16.97
CA PRO A 411 -15.13 -13.89 17.78
C PRO A 411 -14.45 -14.84 18.77
N MET A 412 -13.20 -15.22 18.51
CA MET A 412 -12.44 -16.07 19.43
C MET A 412 -12.11 -15.37 20.76
N ARG A 413 -12.08 -14.03 20.82
CA ARG A 413 -11.72 -13.30 22.05
C ARG A 413 -12.78 -13.43 23.17
N PRO A 414 -14.08 -13.25 22.89
CA PRO A 414 -15.14 -13.58 23.86
C PRO A 414 -15.06 -15.02 24.38
N LEU A 415 -14.75 -15.98 23.51
CA LEU A 415 -14.64 -17.39 23.90
C LEU A 415 -13.46 -17.63 24.86
N PHE A 416 -12.27 -17.13 24.54
CA PHE A 416 -11.12 -17.23 25.46
C PHE A 416 -11.38 -16.51 26.78
N THR A 417 -12.06 -15.36 26.74
CA THR A 417 -12.44 -14.61 27.96
C THR A 417 -13.41 -15.41 28.82
N ALA A 418 -14.37 -16.10 28.21
CA ALA A 418 -15.29 -17.01 28.91
C ALA A 418 -14.54 -18.16 29.61
N ILE A 419 -13.58 -18.79 28.93
CA ILE A 419 -12.76 -19.85 29.52
C ILE A 419 -11.97 -19.32 30.74
N ILE A 420 -11.34 -18.16 30.60
CA ILE A 420 -10.59 -17.53 31.71
C ILE A 420 -11.54 -17.22 32.87
N LEU A 421 -12.73 -16.65 32.61
CA LEU A 421 -13.71 -16.35 33.65
C LEU A 421 -14.12 -17.60 34.43
N VAL A 422 -14.42 -18.70 33.73
CA VAL A 422 -14.75 -19.99 34.35
C VAL A 422 -13.62 -20.49 35.23
N VAL A 423 -12.37 -20.46 34.75
CA VAL A 423 -11.22 -20.92 35.55
C VAL A 423 -10.99 -20.03 36.77
N VAL A 424 -11.07 -18.71 36.62
CA VAL A 424 -10.88 -17.77 37.74
C VAL A 424 -11.97 -17.94 38.79
N CYS A 425 -13.24 -18.05 38.38
CA CYS A 425 -14.34 -18.30 39.30
C CYS A 425 -14.22 -19.68 39.98
N ALA A 426 -13.80 -20.72 39.25
CA ALA A 426 -13.52 -22.04 39.84
C ALA A 426 -12.45 -21.96 40.94
N LEU A 427 -11.38 -21.17 40.75
CA LEU A 427 -10.37 -20.93 41.78
C LEU A 427 -10.95 -20.18 42.98
N ILE A 428 -11.78 -19.16 42.75
CA ILE A 428 -12.46 -18.42 43.83
C ILE A 428 -13.37 -19.37 44.63
N TYR A 429 -14.13 -20.26 43.96
CA TYR A 429 -14.95 -21.25 44.63
C TYR A 429 -14.10 -22.27 45.39
N SER A 430 -12.99 -22.73 44.82
CA SER A 430 -12.10 -23.67 45.50
C SER A 430 -11.50 -23.11 46.78
N ILE A 431 -11.16 -21.81 46.82
CA ILE A 431 -10.57 -21.16 47.99
C ILE A 431 -11.66 -20.69 48.97
N GLY A 432 -12.81 -20.25 48.45
CA GLY A 432 -13.91 -19.71 49.24
C GLY A 432 -14.92 -20.73 49.74
N ALA A 433 -14.80 -22.00 49.32
CA ALA A 433 -15.64 -23.09 49.75
C ALA A 433 -15.39 -23.44 51.23
N SER A 434 -16.49 -23.52 51.97
CA SER A 434 -16.56 -23.93 53.37
C SER A 434 -17.97 -24.43 53.64
N ASP A 435 -18.19 -25.12 54.77
CA ASP A 435 -19.52 -25.58 55.17
C ASP A 435 -20.55 -24.44 55.33
N SER A 436 -20.09 -23.18 55.46
CA SER A 436 -20.96 -21.99 55.55
C SER A 436 -21.27 -21.33 54.20
N THR A 437 -20.47 -21.62 53.16
CA THR A 437 -20.53 -20.95 51.86
C THR A 437 -20.99 -21.85 50.73
N ILE A 438 -21.02 -23.17 50.93
CA ILE A 438 -21.55 -24.14 49.97
C ILE A 438 -22.48 -25.12 50.68
N LEU A 439 -23.67 -25.29 50.10
CA LEU A 439 -24.66 -26.27 50.51
C LEU A 439 -24.69 -27.40 49.47
N TYR A 440 -24.65 -28.66 49.91
CA TYR A 440 -24.93 -29.80 49.05
C TYR A 440 -26.41 -30.19 49.20
N ASN A 441 -27.13 -30.31 48.08
CA ASN A 441 -28.58 -30.54 48.08
C ASN A 441 -28.98 -32.00 47.88
N GLY A 442 -28.01 -32.92 47.78
CA GLY A 442 -28.26 -34.37 47.68
C GLY A 442 -28.47 -35.06 49.02
N GLN A 443 -28.77 -36.36 49.00
CA GLN A 443 -28.81 -37.18 50.21
C GLN A 443 -27.39 -37.34 50.78
N MET A 444 -27.15 -36.74 51.95
CA MET A 444 -25.87 -36.87 52.65
C MET A 444 -25.85 -38.14 53.52
N ASP A 445 -24.75 -38.89 53.46
CA ASP A 445 -24.51 -39.97 54.41
C ASP A 445 -24.41 -39.39 55.83
N PRO A 446 -24.92 -40.10 56.85
CA PRO A 446 -24.85 -39.63 58.24
C PRO A 446 -23.41 -39.32 58.66
N GLY A 447 -23.17 -38.08 59.09
CA GLY A 447 -21.86 -37.64 59.60
C GLY A 447 -20.92 -37.02 58.57
N LYS A 448 -21.24 -37.02 57.26
CA LYS A 448 -20.44 -36.33 56.23
C LYS A 448 -20.86 -34.88 56.06
N SER A 449 -19.90 -33.97 55.91
CA SER A 449 -20.18 -32.56 55.63
C SER A 449 -20.30 -32.26 54.13
N ALA A 450 -20.94 -31.16 53.76
CA ALA A 450 -21.02 -30.71 52.37
C ALA A 450 -19.61 -30.48 51.76
N MET A 451 -18.65 -30.08 52.58
CA MET A 451 -17.26 -29.89 52.15
C MET A 451 -16.56 -31.22 51.81
N GLU A 452 -16.94 -32.34 52.42
CA GLU A 452 -16.42 -33.66 52.04
C GLU A 452 -16.85 -34.04 50.63
N TYR A 453 -18.12 -33.78 50.27
CA TYR A 453 -18.61 -33.99 48.90
C TYR A 453 -17.99 -33.01 47.91
N TRP A 454 -17.74 -31.77 48.32
CA TRP A 454 -17.04 -30.78 47.50
C TRP A 454 -15.61 -31.22 47.17
N ASN A 455 -14.88 -31.71 48.17
CA ASN A 455 -13.50 -32.16 48.05
C ASN A 455 -13.36 -33.59 47.49
N ALA A 456 -14.46 -34.31 47.26
CA ALA A 456 -14.45 -35.65 46.68
C ALA A 456 -13.78 -35.70 45.30
N SER A 457 -13.81 -34.59 44.57
CA SER A 457 -13.08 -34.40 43.31
C SER A 457 -12.44 -33.02 43.26
N SER A 458 -11.20 -32.95 42.78
CA SER A 458 -10.53 -31.67 42.51
C SER A 458 -11.21 -30.85 41.40
N PHE A 459 -12.16 -31.43 40.67
CA PHE A 459 -12.89 -30.77 39.59
C PHE A 459 -14.27 -30.24 40.01
N THR A 460 -14.75 -30.48 41.24
CA THR A 460 -16.09 -30.04 41.67
C THR A 460 -16.29 -28.52 41.55
N ALA A 461 -15.26 -27.75 41.94
CA ALA A 461 -15.28 -26.29 41.80
C ALA A 461 -15.35 -25.82 40.34
N LEU A 462 -14.67 -26.54 39.43
CA LEU A 462 -14.70 -26.26 38.01
C LEU A 462 -16.07 -26.60 37.42
N TYR A 463 -16.63 -27.76 37.77
CA TYR A 463 -17.98 -28.18 37.39
C TYR A 463 -19.04 -27.16 37.83
N PHE A 464 -18.99 -26.73 39.09
CA PHE A 464 -19.89 -25.69 39.62
C PHE A 464 -19.73 -24.36 38.86
N SER A 465 -18.49 -23.98 38.52
CA SER A 465 -18.23 -22.77 37.75
C SER A 465 -18.76 -22.85 36.32
N VAL A 466 -18.58 -23.97 35.62
CA VAL A 466 -19.09 -24.17 34.26
C VAL A 466 -20.62 -24.09 34.24
N THR A 467 -21.28 -24.79 35.15
CA THR A 467 -22.75 -24.85 35.22
C THR A 467 -23.38 -23.52 35.65
N THR A 468 -22.67 -22.73 36.47
CA THR A 468 -23.05 -21.36 36.82
C THR A 468 -22.86 -20.41 35.63
N PHE A 469 -21.74 -20.51 34.91
CA PHE A 469 -21.45 -19.69 33.72
C PHE A 469 -22.47 -19.90 32.61
N THR A 470 -22.84 -21.15 32.34
CA THR A 470 -23.84 -21.48 31.32
C THR A 470 -25.28 -21.31 31.82
N THR A 471 -25.46 -20.93 33.09
CA THR A 471 -26.77 -20.80 33.75
C THR A 471 -27.60 -22.10 33.76
N LEU A 472 -26.95 -23.26 33.60
CA LEU A 472 -27.60 -24.58 33.65
C LEU A 472 -28.08 -24.93 35.05
N GLY A 473 -27.22 -24.72 36.06
CA GLY A 473 -27.54 -24.88 37.48
C GLY A 473 -28.21 -26.20 37.85
N TYR A 474 -27.51 -27.34 37.69
CA TYR A 474 -28.06 -28.68 37.99
C TYR A 474 -28.57 -28.88 39.43
N GLY A 475 -28.16 -28.00 40.36
CA GLY A 475 -28.73 -27.93 41.70
C GLY A 475 -28.05 -28.80 42.74
N ASP A 476 -27.02 -29.57 42.37
CA ASP A 476 -26.26 -30.44 43.29
C ASP A 476 -25.61 -29.65 44.44
N PHE A 477 -25.03 -28.49 44.09
CA PHE A 477 -24.43 -27.55 45.02
C PHE A 477 -25.10 -26.18 44.88
N ALA A 478 -25.35 -25.52 46.00
CA ALA A 478 -25.90 -24.17 46.05
C ALA A 478 -24.95 -23.23 46.80
N PRO A 479 -24.65 -22.03 46.25
CA PRO A 479 -23.81 -21.06 46.95
C PRO A 479 -24.59 -20.41 48.10
N THR A 480 -23.97 -20.32 49.25
CA THR A 480 -24.45 -19.61 50.43
C THR A 480 -23.47 -18.51 50.83
N GLY A 481 -23.91 -17.61 51.73
CA GLY A 481 -23.09 -16.47 52.14
C GLY A 481 -22.65 -15.60 50.96
N TRP A 482 -21.37 -15.21 50.96
CA TRP A 482 -20.80 -14.29 49.97
C TRP A 482 -20.57 -14.91 48.58
N LEU A 483 -20.48 -16.26 48.47
CA LEU A 483 -20.36 -16.94 47.17
C LEU A 483 -21.58 -16.72 46.28
N ARG A 484 -22.75 -16.37 46.84
CA ARG A 484 -23.94 -15.99 46.09
C ARG A 484 -23.69 -14.80 45.17
N LEU A 485 -22.95 -13.81 45.65
CA LEU A 485 -22.63 -12.63 44.86
C LEU A 485 -21.69 -12.98 43.71
N VAL A 486 -20.69 -13.83 43.95
CA VAL A 486 -19.77 -14.31 42.92
C VAL A 486 -20.51 -15.11 41.85
N ALA A 487 -21.38 -16.04 42.25
CA ALA A 487 -22.22 -16.82 41.33
C ALA A 487 -23.18 -15.94 40.53
N GLY A 488 -23.82 -14.96 41.16
CA GLY A 488 -24.69 -14.01 40.47
C GLY A 488 -23.95 -13.18 39.42
N VAL A 489 -22.77 -12.64 39.76
CA VAL A 489 -21.92 -11.89 38.81
C VAL A 489 -21.44 -12.79 37.68
N GLN A 490 -21.01 -14.02 37.98
CA GLN A 490 -20.56 -14.98 36.96
C GLN A 490 -21.68 -15.32 35.98
N ALA A 491 -22.91 -15.53 36.45
CA ALA A 491 -24.05 -15.84 35.60
C ALA A 491 -24.36 -14.68 34.62
N VAL A 492 -24.39 -13.44 35.11
CA VAL A 492 -24.63 -12.25 34.27
C VAL A 492 -23.53 -12.08 33.21
N LEU A 493 -22.27 -12.22 33.63
CA LEU A 493 -21.13 -12.15 32.70
C LEU A 493 -21.14 -13.30 31.69
N GLY A 494 -21.57 -14.50 32.10
CA GLY A 494 -21.65 -15.68 31.24
C GLY A 494 -22.65 -15.50 30.10
N VAL A 495 -23.90 -15.14 30.42
CA VAL A 495 -24.92 -14.85 29.41
C VAL A 495 -24.47 -13.73 28.46
N THR A 496 -23.83 -12.69 29.00
CA THR A 496 -23.31 -11.57 28.20
C THR A 496 -22.21 -12.00 27.23
N LEU A 497 -21.24 -12.80 27.69
CA LEU A 497 -20.13 -13.27 26.85
C LEU A 497 -20.60 -14.26 25.77
N ILE A 498 -21.56 -15.13 26.10
CA ILE A 498 -22.20 -16.02 25.11
C ILE A 498 -22.91 -15.18 24.04
N ALA A 499 -23.68 -14.16 24.44
CA ALA A 499 -24.36 -13.28 23.47
C ALA A 499 -23.36 -12.53 22.56
N LEU A 500 -22.27 -12.00 23.12
CA LEU A 500 -21.22 -11.32 22.34
C LEU A 500 -20.52 -12.27 21.38
N PHE A 501 -20.22 -13.50 21.81
CA PHE A 501 -19.69 -14.55 20.95
C PHE A 501 -20.66 -14.83 19.80
N THR A 502 -21.94 -15.10 20.10
CA THR A 502 -22.97 -15.40 19.09
C THR A 502 -23.12 -14.26 18.07
N VAL A 503 -23.16 -13.00 18.51
CA VAL A 503 -23.27 -11.85 17.60
C VAL A 503 -22.02 -11.69 16.74
N SER A 504 -20.82 -11.80 17.32
CA SER A 504 -19.56 -11.67 16.57
C SER A 504 -19.38 -12.83 15.56
N TRP A 505 -19.73 -14.05 15.95
CA TRP A 505 -19.70 -15.22 15.09
C TRP A 505 -20.76 -15.15 13.98
N GLY A 506 -22.00 -14.81 14.34
CA GLY A 506 -23.09 -14.65 13.38
C GLY A 506 -22.79 -13.59 12.33
N ARG A 507 -22.22 -12.45 12.73
CA ARG A 507 -21.73 -11.43 11.79
C ARG A 507 -20.70 -11.97 10.80
N LYS A 508 -19.85 -12.90 11.22
CA LYS A 508 -18.81 -13.50 10.38
C LYS A 508 -19.33 -14.58 9.44
N MET A 509 -20.42 -15.26 9.80
CA MET A 509 -21.04 -16.31 8.99
C MET A 509 -22.09 -15.79 7.98
N ILE A 510 -22.71 -14.64 8.28
CA ILE A 510 -23.74 -14.01 7.43
C ILE A 510 -23.11 -13.09 6.38
N ARG A 511 -21.90 -12.59 6.65
CA ARG A 511 -21.04 -11.97 5.65
C ARG A 511 -20.52 -13.04 4.69
#